data_AF-A0A5N6AMP0-F1
#
_entry.id   AF-A0A5N6AMP0-F1
#
_cell.length_a   1.000
_cell.length_b   1.000
_cell.length_c   1.000
_cell.angle_alpha   90.00
_cell.angle_beta   90.00
_cell.angle_gamma   90.00
#
_symmetry.space_group_name_H-M   'P 1'
#
loop_
_entity.id
_entity.type
_entity.pdbx_description
1 polymer ?
#
loop_
_entity_poly.entity_id
_entity_poly.type
_entity_poly.pdbx_seq_one_letter_code
_entity_poly.pdbx_strand_id
1 'polypeptide(L)'
;MTRVRAHQEAERASGQHYSTFTCVLHSAARVLARHPEANAAIGGRLRPRVARYDAVNVKITLDKRVGGRRVVLSTVLPSVETATLGEIQKQVEHYRAGDPDSMPEFEGVRTLHRLPRLVGAAGFRRTVRPLAARARLLGTLAVTSLGHLPVDGFHSVGGTTVTLGLGRVVERPVVRDGQIVVAPVMRLNLAFDHRVIDGAEAGDILAEIRESLENFATEEVRA
;
A
#
# COMPACT_ATOMS: atom_id res chain seq x y z
N MET A 1 16.00 -6.90 2.28
CA MET A 1 14.93 -7.82 2.75
C MET A 1 15.39 -8.90 3.73
N THR A 2 16.68 -8.96 4.09
CA THR A 2 17.22 -10.01 4.98
C THR A 2 16.52 -10.05 6.34
N ARG A 3 16.37 -8.90 7.03
CA ARG A 3 15.70 -8.85 8.35
C ARG A 3 14.22 -9.20 8.29
N VAL A 4 13.49 -8.70 7.28
CA VAL A 4 12.10 -9.09 7.04
C VAL A 4 11.96 -10.61 6.89
N ARG A 5 12.82 -11.27 6.11
CA ARG A 5 12.78 -12.73 5.98
C ARG A 5 13.09 -13.44 7.29
N ALA A 6 14.10 -12.98 8.03
CA ALA A 6 14.44 -13.54 9.34
C ALA A 6 13.26 -13.41 10.33
N HIS A 7 12.58 -12.26 10.36
CA HIS A 7 11.37 -12.07 11.17
C HIS A 7 10.24 -13.02 10.74
N GLN A 8 9.99 -13.15 9.43
CA GLN A 8 8.99 -14.08 8.90
C GLN A 8 9.30 -15.53 9.25
N GLU A 9 10.58 -15.93 9.23
CA GLU A 9 11.01 -17.27 9.63
C GLU A 9 10.84 -17.51 11.13
N ALA A 10 11.18 -16.53 11.96
CA ALA A 10 11.00 -16.60 13.41
C ALA A 10 9.51 -16.71 13.80
N GLU A 11 8.63 -15.91 13.19
CA GLU A 11 7.20 -15.96 13.48
C GLU A 11 6.52 -17.21 12.88
N ARG A 12 7.06 -17.78 11.79
CA ARG A 12 6.59 -19.09 11.30
C ARG A 12 6.81 -20.20 12.31
N ALA A 13 7.90 -20.14 13.08
CA ALA A 13 8.14 -21.10 14.17
C ALA A 13 7.08 -20.98 15.29
N SER A 14 6.46 -19.81 15.44
CA SER A 14 5.35 -19.57 16.38
C SER A 14 3.95 -19.82 15.77
N GLY A 15 3.89 -20.30 14.52
CA GLY A 15 2.63 -20.56 13.79
C GLY A 15 2.01 -19.34 13.11
N GLN A 16 2.69 -18.19 13.13
CA GLN A 16 2.23 -16.96 12.50
C GLN A 16 2.86 -16.78 11.11
N HIS A 17 2.05 -16.37 10.13
CA HIS A 17 2.49 -16.21 8.74
C HIS A 17 2.35 -14.78 8.27
N TYR A 18 3.46 -14.05 8.18
CA TYR A 18 3.48 -12.68 7.66
C TYR A 18 3.99 -12.62 6.23
N SER A 19 3.24 -11.96 5.35
CA SER A 19 3.67 -11.72 3.97
C SER A 19 4.62 -10.53 3.87
N THR A 20 5.49 -10.51 2.85
CA THR A 20 6.34 -9.32 2.58
C THR A 20 5.50 -8.07 2.33
N PHE A 21 4.35 -8.25 1.68
CA PHE A 21 3.39 -7.18 1.44
C PHE A 21 2.93 -6.58 2.77
N THR A 22 2.56 -7.40 3.74
CA THR A 22 2.12 -6.99 5.09
C THR A 22 3.20 -6.21 5.83
N CYS A 23 4.45 -6.68 5.84
CA CYS A 23 5.57 -5.95 6.45
C CYS A 23 5.77 -4.57 5.82
N VAL A 24 5.61 -4.47 4.49
CA VAL A 24 5.69 -3.18 3.79
C VAL A 24 4.51 -2.27 4.14
N LEU A 25 3.28 -2.78 4.21
CA LEU A 25 2.12 -1.99 4.64
C LEU A 25 2.36 -1.40 6.04
N HIS A 26 2.84 -2.23 6.97
CA HIS A 26 3.17 -1.84 8.34
C HIS A 26 4.20 -0.71 8.39
N SER A 27 5.36 -0.89 7.74
CA SER A 27 6.42 0.13 7.71
C SER A 27 5.97 1.40 6.99
N ALA A 28 5.34 1.27 5.81
CA ALA A 28 4.96 2.42 4.99
C ALA A 28 3.86 3.27 5.64
N ALA A 29 2.90 2.65 6.32
CA ALA A 29 1.85 3.40 7.03
C ALA A 29 2.42 4.20 8.20
N ARG A 30 3.30 3.58 9.02
CA ARG A 30 3.94 4.24 10.16
C ARG A 30 4.90 5.36 9.74
N VAL A 31 5.64 5.17 8.65
CA VAL A 31 6.45 6.25 8.07
C VAL A 31 5.52 7.38 7.62
N LEU A 32 4.52 7.11 6.78
CA LEU A 32 3.64 8.17 6.27
C LEU A 32 2.91 8.94 7.39
N ALA A 33 2.57 8.29 8.50
CA ALA A 33 1.96 8.96 9.65
C ALA A 33 2.86 10.05 10.28
N ARG A 34 4.18 9.93 10.15
CA ARG A 34 5.17 10.93 10.59
C ARG A 34 5.39 12.05 9.56
N HIS A 35 4.82 11.93 8.36
CA HIS A 35 4.91 12.88 7.25
C HIS A 35 3.53 13.46 6.90
N PRO A 36 2.96 14.36 7.73
CA PRO A 36 1.60 14.88 7.54
C PRO A 36 1.41 15.67 6.24
N GLU A 37 2.47 16.25 5.69
CA GLU A 37 2.43 16.92 4.37
C GLU A 37 2.25 15.93 3.22
N ALA A 38 2.78 14.70 3.36
CA ALA A 38 2.56 13.63 2.41
C ALA A 38 1.25 12.87 2.64
N ASN A 39 0.77 12.80 3.90
CA ASN A 39 -0.56 12.29 4.25
C ASN A 39 -1.67 13.33 3.96
N ALA A 40 -1.67 13.87 2.75
CA ALA A 40 -2.58 14.91 2.31
C ALA A 40 -3.11 14.64 0.91
N ALA A 41 -4.08 15.42 0.44
CA ALA A 41 -4.51 15.44 -0.95
C ALA A 41 -4.91 16.84 -1.37
N ILE A 42 -4.63 17.17 -2.63
CA ILE A 42 -5.03 18.44 -3.24
C ILE A 42 -6.27 18.29 -4.13
N GLY A 43 -7.16 19.28 -4.08
CA GLY A 43 -8.32 19.37 -4.94
C GLY A 43 -8.76 20.81 -5.18
N GLY A 44 -9.80 21.00 -5.99
CA GLY A 44 -10.26 22.33 -6.40
C GLY A 44 -9.60 22.81 -7.70
N ARG A 45 -10.40 23.42 -8.59
CA ARG A 45 -9.94 23.86 -9.92
C ARG A 45 -9.50 25.32 -9.93
N LEU A 46 -10.34 26.21 -9.42
CA LEU A 46 -10.07 27.65 -9.35
C LEU A 46 -9.48 28.09 -8.00
N ARG A 47 -9.76 27.33 -6.94
CA ARG A 47 -9.25 27.56 -5.59
C ARG A 47 -8.70 26.24 -5.06
N PRO A 48 -7.38 26.00 -5.19
CA PRO A 48 -6.77 24.78 -4.69
C PRO A 48 -6.96 24.70 -3.17
N ARG A 49 -7.29 23.52 -2.68
CA ARG A 49 -7.43 23.18 -1.26
C ARG A 49 -6.65 21.92 -0.99
N VAL A 50 -5.84 21.95 0.05
CA VAL A 50 -5.15 20.78 0.58
C VAL A 50 -5.95 20.28 1.77
N ALA A 51 -6.23 18.97 1.80
CA ALA A 51 -6.77 18.29 2.97
C ALA A 51 -5.68 17.37 3.52
N ARG A 52 -5.34 17.55 4.80
CA ARG A 52 -4.47 16.63 5.55
C ARG A 52 -5.33 15.62 6.27
N TYR A 53 -4.79 14.43 6.52
CA TYR A 53 -5.50 13.33 7.14
C TYR A 53 -4.79 12.88 8.42
N ASP A 54 -5.57 12.55 9.45
CA ASP A 54 -5.02 12.13 10.75
C ASP A 54 -4.70 10.63 10.79
N ALA A 55 -5.33 9.83 9.93
CA ALA A 55 -5.14 8.39 9.81
C ALA A 55 -4.51 8.03 8.46
N VAL A 56 -3.80 6.90 8.40
CA VAL A 56 -3.21 6.35 7.18
C VAL A 56 -4.03 5.16 6.70
N ASN A 57 -4.99 5.46 5.82
CA ASN A 57 -5.80 4.45 5.17
C ASN A 57 -5.06 3.93 3.94
N VAL A 58 -4.73 2.65 3.91
CA VAL A 58 -3.89 2.09 2.84
C VAL A 58 -4.75 1.40 1.80
N LYS A 59 -4.80 1.97 0.61
CA LYS A 59 -5.35 1.32 -0.56
C LYS A 59 -4.41 0.24 -1.05
N ILE A 60 -4.89 -0.99 -1.12
CA ILE A 60 -4.16 -2.12 -1.66
C ILE A 60 -4.75 -2.56 -3.00
N THR A 61 -3.91 -3.19 -3.81
CA THR A 61 -4.33 -3.87 -5.05
C THR A 61 -3.86 -5.31 -5.01
N LEU A 62 -4.79 -6.23 -5.24
CA LEU A 62 -4.55 -7.67 -5.18
C LEU A 62 -4.96 -8.31 -6.50
N ASP A 63 -4.04 -9.07 -7.09
CA ASP A 63 -4.38 -9.92 -8.24
C ASP A 63 -5.20 -11.13 -7.78
N LYS A 64 -6.38 -11.32 -8.39
CA LYS A 64 -7.24 -12.48 -8.16
C LYS A 64 -7.75 -13.05 -9.48
N ARG A 65 -8.15 -14.32 -9.47
CA ARG A 65 -8.94 -14.92 -10.54
C ARG A 65 -10.38 -15.08 -10.07
N VAL A 66 -11.31 -14.47 -10.80
CA VAL A 66 -12.76 -14.59 -10.57
C VAL A 66 -13.38 -15.11 -11.87
N GLY A 67 -14.10 -16.23 -11.81
CA GLY A 67 -14.70 -16.88 -13.00
C GLY A 67 -13.68 -17.19 -14.11
N GLY A 68 -12.45 -17.58 -13.74
CA GLY A 68 -11.36 -17.85 -14.70
C GLY A 68 -10.69 -16.62 -15.31
N ARG A 69 -11.20 -15.40 -15.06
CA ARG A 69 -10.60 -14.13 -15.53
C ARG A 69 -9.73 -13.53 -14.45
N ARG A 70 -8.57 -12.98 -14.83
CA ARG A 70 -7.73 -12.19 -13.92
C ARG A 70 -8.36 -10.83 -13.70
N VAL A 71 -8.53 -10.46 -12.45
CA VAL A 71 -9.06 -9.17 -12.01
C VAL A 71 -8.12 -8.59 -10.95
N VAL A 72 -7.97 -7.28 -10.95
CA VAL A 72 -7.27 -6.56 -9.88
C VAL A 72 -8.32 -6.06 -8.91
N LEU A 73 -8.36 -6.66 -7.73
CA LEU A 73 -9.18 -6.19 -6.64
C LEU A 73 -8.51 -4.98 -6.00
N SER A 74 -9.27 -3.93 -5.73
CA SER A 74 -8.77 -2.77 -5.00
C SER A 74 -9.66 -2.46 -3.81
N THR A 75 -9.05 -2.35 -2.64
CA THR A 75 -9.72 -2.10 -1.36
C THR A 75 -8.87 -1.20 -0.49
N VAL A 76 -9.45 -0.65 0.59
CA VAL A 76 -8.79 0.26 1.52
C VAL A 76 -8.78 -0.37 2.91
N LEU A 77 -7.59 -0.49 3.49
CA LEU A 77 -7.39 -0.90 4.88
C LEU A 77 -7.38 0.36 5.77
N PRO A 78 -8.28 0.49 6.74
CA PRO A 78 -8.32 1.66 7.61
C PRO A 78 -7.20 1.65 8.65
N SER A 79 -6.70 2.83 9.02
CA SER A 79 -5.82 3.06 10.19
C SER A 79 -4.67 2.05 10.33
N VAL A 80 -3.90 1.84 9.26
CA VAL A 80 -2.83 0.84 9.24
C VAL A 80 -1.63 1.25 10.09
N GLU A 81 -1.46 2.55 10.35
CA GLU A 81 -0.39 3.12 11.16
C GLU A 81 -0.44 2.66 12.62
N THR A 82 -1.63 2.39 13.17
CA THR A 82 -1.81 1.89 14.54
C THR A 82 -2.08 0.39 14.60
N ALA A 83 -2.39 -0.25 13.47
CA ALA A 83 -2.65 -1.68 13.41
C ALA A 83 -1.37 -2.50 13.65
N THR A 84 -1.52 -3.61 14.38
CA THR A 84 -0.47 -4.63 14.54
C THR A 84 -0.24 -5.39 13.24
N LEU A 85 0.92 -6.04 13.10
CA LEU A 85 1.22 -6.85 11.93
C LEU A 85 0.20 -8.00 11.73
N GLY A 86 -0.27 -8.60 12.83
CA GLY A 86 -1.34 -9.60 12.86
C GLY A 86 -2.67 -9.11 12.28
N GLU A 87 -3.11 -7.93 12.71
CA GLU A 87 -4.35 -7.32 12.22
C GLU A 87 -4.25 -6.97 10.74
N ILE A 88 -3.12 -6.42 10.29
CA ILE A 88 -2.88 -6.11 8.88
C ILE A 88 -2.90 -7.39 8.05
N GLN A 89 -2.21 -8.45 8.49
CA GLN A 89 -2.19 -9.75 7.80
C GLN A 89 -3.60 -10.31 7.67
N LYS A 90 -4.38 -10.32 8.76
CA LYS A 90 -5.75 -10.82 8.77
C LYS A 90 -6.65 -10.03 7.82
N GLN A 91 -6.52 -8.71 7.78
CA GLN A 91 -7.26 -7.88 6.82
C GLN A 91 -6.88 -8.19 5.37
N VAL A 92 -5.59 -8.30 5.06
CA VAL A 92 -5.12 -8.65 3.71
C VAL A 92 -5.64 -10.02 3.28
N GLU A 93 -5.61 -11.01 4.18
CA GLU A 93 -6.11 -12.36 3.91
C GLU A 93 -7.62 -12.40 3.69
N HIS A 94 -8.39 -11.64 4.47
CA HIS A 94 -9.84 -11.51 4.30
C HIS A 94 -10.19 -11.09 2.86
N TYR A 95 -9.54 -10.04 2.34
CA TYR A 95 -9.79 -9.58 0.96
C TYR A 95 -9.20 -10.51 -0.09
N ARG A 96 -8.09 -11.19 0.19
CA ARG A 96 -7.47 -12.13 -0.74
C ARG A 96 -8.33 -13.40 -0.90
N ALA A 97 -8.82 -13.94 0.20
CA ALA A 97 -9.62 -15.16 0.24
C ALA A 97 -11.08 -14.90 -0.20
N GLY A 98 -11.69 -13.82 0.28
CA GLY A 98 -13.10 -13.49 0.05
C GLY A 98 -13.46 -13.25 -1.42
N ASP A 99 -14.68 -13.61 -1.80
CA ASP A 99 -15.17 -13.44 -3.17
C ASP A 99 -15.74 -12.01 -3.38
N PRO A 100 -15.16 -11.20 -4.29
CA PRO A 100 -15.62 -9.84 -4.55
C PRO A 100 -17.09 -9.74 -4.98
N ASP A 101 -17.67 -10.81 -5.54
CA ASP A 101 -19.07 -10.81 -5.97
C ASP A 101 -20.06 -10.93 -4.81
N SER A 102 -19.64 -11.48 -3.67
CA SER A 102 -20.49 -11.70 -2.49
C SER A 102 -20.16 -10.78 -1.30
N MET A 103 -18.91 -10.30 -1.20
CA MET A 103 -18.46 -9.45 -0.09
C MET A 103 -19.23 -8.12 0.00
N PRO A 104 -19.74 -7.71 1.18
CA PRO A 104 -20.48 -6.45 1.34
C PRO A 104 -19.63 -5.21 1.03
N GLU A 105 -18.32 -5.28 1.27
CA GLU A 105 -17.37 -4.17 1.06
C GLU A 105 -17.32 -3.71 -0.41
N PHE A 106 -17.64 -4.60 -1.36
CA PHE A 106 -17.68 -4.30 -2.79
C PHE A 106 -19.08 -3.99 -3.32
N GLU A 107 -20.12 -4.00 -2.48
CA GLU A 107 -21.51 -3.77 -2.92
C GLU A 107 -21.68 -2.42 -3.63
N GLY A 108 -21.10 -1.35 -3.09
CA GLY A 108 -21.15 -0.02 -3.71
C GLY A 108 -20.53 0.00 -5.11
N VAL A 109 -19.42 -0.73 -5.29
CA VAL A 109 -18.73 -0.86 -6.58
C VAL A 109 -19.56 -1.72 -7.55
N ARG A 110 -20.13 -2.83 -7.09
CA ARG A 110 -21.03 -3.67 -7.92
C ARG A 110 -22.27 -2.90 -8.37
N THR A 111 -22.90 -2.15 -7.48
CA THR A 111 -24.04 -1.29 -7.80
C THR A 111 -23.67 -0.25 -8.85
N LEU A 112 -22.49 0.36 -8.72
CA LEU A 112 -21.99 1.31 -9.70
C LEU A 112 -21.77 0.68 -11.08
N HIS A 113 -21.26 -0.55 -11.15
CA HIS A 113 -21.04 -1.29 -12.39
C HIS A 113 -22.33 -1.75 -13.07
N ARG A 114 -23.43 -1.93 -12.31
CA ARG A 114 -24.76 -2.25 -12.86
C ARG A 114 -25.46 -1.05 -13.49
N LEU A 115 -25.08 0.17 -13.13
CA LEU A 115 -25.67 1.38 -13.68
C LEU A 115 -25.16 1.67 -15.10
N PRO A 116 -25.95 2.37 -15.95
CA PRO A 116 -25.47 2.88 -17.23
C PRO A 116 -24.18 3.68 -17.05
N ARG A 117 -23.23 3.50 -17.98
CA ARG A 117 -21.85 4.00 -17.86
C ARG A 117 -21.74 5.47 -17.43
N LEU A 118 -22.59 6.34 -17.98
CA LEU A 118 -22.62 7.77 -17.65
C LEU A 118 -23.14 8.04 -16.24
N VAL A 119 -24.18 7.32 -15.82
CA VAL A 119 -24.78 7.44 -14.48
C VAL A 119 -23.81 6.93 -13.43
N GLY A 120 -23.19 5.77 -13.66
CA GLY A 120 -22.13 5.24 -12.80
C GLY A 120 -20.95 6.21 -12.69
N ALA A 121 -20.44 6.73 -13.82
CA ALA A 121 -19.33 7.67 -13.80
C ALA A 121 -19.66 9.00 -13.09
N ALA A 122 -20.91 9.48 -13.19
CA ALA A 122 -21.36 10.68 -12.48
C ALA A 122 -21.50 10.43 -10.97
N GLY A 123 -22.09 9.29 -10.59
CA GLY A 123 -22.23 8.86 -9.20
C GLY A 123 -20.86 8.72 -8.53
N PHE A 124 -19.93 7.99 -9.16
CA PHE A 124 -18.57 7.85 -8.67
C PHE A 124 -17.89 9.20 -8.45
N ARG A 125 -17.92 10.08 -9.48
CA ARG A 125 -17.33 11.42 -9.37
C ARG A 125 -17.91 12.22 -8.23
N ARG A 126 -19.23 12.19 -8.02
CA ARG A 126 -19.87 12.90 -6.92
C ARG A 126 -19.38 12.38 -5.56
N THR A 127 -19.20 11.07 -5.45
CA THR A 127 -18.77 10.39 -4.22
C THR A 127 -17.29 10.63 -3.89
N VAL A 128 -16.39 10.62 -4.87
CA VAL A 128 -14.92 10.80 -4.65
C VAL A 128 -14.43 12.24 -4.79
N ARG A 129 -15.31 13.18 -5.15
CA ARG A 129 -14.98 14.61 -5.28
C ARG A 129 -14.60 15.25 -3.94
N PRO A 130 -15.28 15.00 -2.81
CA PRO A 130 -14.89 15.56 -1.52
C PRO A 130 -13.57 14.95 -1.05
N LEU A 131 -12.60 15.79 -0.67
CA LEU A 131 -11.29 15.32 -0.21
C LEU A 131 -11.39 14.44 1.05
N ALA A 132 -12.30 14.76 1.97
CA ALA A 132 -12.56 13.94 3.16
C ALA A 132 -13.02 12.51 2.81
N ALA A 133 -13.86 12.37 1.78
CA ALA A 133 -14.34 11.07 1.34
C ALA A 133 -13.25 10.22 0.66
N ARG A 134 -12.23 10.87 0.06
CA ARG A 134 -11.12 10.17 -0.61
C ARG A 134 -10.31 9.30 0.34
N ALA A 135 -10.01 9.78 1.55
CA ALA A 135 -9.26 8.99 2.52
C ALA A 135 -9.95 7.65 2.83
N ARG A 136 -11.29 7.65 2.94
CA ARG A 136 -12.07 6.43 3.20
C ARG A 136 -12.20 5.52 1.98
N LEU A 137 -12.37 6.09 0.78
CA LEU A 137 -12.74 5.34 -0.43
C LEU A 137 -11.57 4.97 -1.33
N LEU A 138 -10.52 5.79 -1.33
CA LEU A 138 -9.34 5.67 -2.19
C LEU A 138 -8.06 5.53 -1.37
N GLY A 139 -8.12 5.61 -0.04
CA GLY A 139 -6.96 5.64 0.84
C GLY A 139 -6.26 7.01 0.85
N THR A 140 -5.23 7.10 1.67
CA THR A 140 -4.27 8.21 1.73
C THR A 140 -2.88 7.75 1.29
N LEU A 141 -2.58 6.46 1.43
CA LEU A 141 -1.45 5.74 0.84
C LEU A 141 -2.00 4.68 -0.13
N ALA A 142 -1.34 4.47 -1.27
CA ALA A 142 -1.61 3.31 -2.12
C ALA A 142 -0.39 2.40 -2.17
N VAL A 143 -0.59 1.09 -1.99
CA VAL A 143 0.45 0.08 -2.10
C VAL A 143 0.03 -0.99 -3.09
N THR A 144 0.91 -1.29 -4.04
CA THR A 144 0.67 -2.27 -5.09
C THR A 144 1.89 -3.14 -5.27
N SER A 145 1.67 -4.43 -5.56
CA SER A 145 2.74 -5.40 -5.73
C SER A 145 2.54 -6.19 -7.02
N LEU A 146 3.63 -6.32 -7.78
CA LEU A 146 3.73 -7.24 -8.92
C LEU A 146 4.84 -8.28 -8.69
N GLY A 147 5.28 -8.44 -7.45
CA GLY A 147 6.42 -9.30 -7.10
C GLY A 147 6.20 -10.80 -7.29
N HIS A 148 4.96 -11.25 -7.53
CA HIS A 148 4.66 -12.62 -7.97
C HIS A 148 4.94 -12.87 -9.45
N LEU A 149 5.24 -11.82 -10.21
CA LEU A 149 5.68 -11.86 -11.60
C LEU A 149 7.18 -11.52 -11.69
N PRO A 150 7.85 -11.79 -12.82
CA PRO A 150 9.24 -11.39 -13.06
C PRO A 150 9.37 -9.87 -13.29
N VAL A 151 8.84 -9.05 -12.37
CA VAL A 151 8.82 -7.58 -12.42
C VAL A 151 9.69 -7.05 -11.29
N ASP A 152 10.77 -6.38 -11.64
CA ASP A 152 11.68 -5.77 -10.67
C ASP A 152 11.24 -4.37 -10.25
N GLY A 153 10.55 -3.61 -11.11
CA GLY A 153 10.03 -2.30 -10.76
C GLY A 153 8.94 -1.83 -11.71
N PHE A 154 8.01 -1.04 -11.19
CA PHE A 154 6.90 -0.47 -11.95
C PHE A 154 6.37 0.76 -11.21
N HIS A 155 5.69 1.65 -11.95
CA HIS A 155 5.06 2.84 -11.40
C HIS A 155 3.56 2.76 -11.71
N SER A 156 2.74 3.04 -10.70
CA SER A 156 1.29 3.07 -10.86
C SER A 156 0.74 4.35 -10.25
N VAL A 157 -0.45 4.74 -10.71
CA VAL A 157 -1.18 5.88 -10.14
C VAL A 157 -2.28 5.32 -9.24
N GLY A 158 -2.04 5.33 -7.93
CA GLY A 158 -2.97 4.80 -6.93
C GLY A 158 -4.18 5.70 -6.67
N GLY A 159 -4.11 6.97 -7.08
CA GLY A 159 -5.13 7.98 -6.79
C GLY A 159 -4.95 8.68 -5.43
N THR A 160 -3.80 8.45 -4.79
CA THR A 160 -3.33 9.05 -3.54
C THR A 160 -2.09 9.91 -3.81
N THR A 161 -1.72 10.76 -2.86
CA THR A 161 -0.49 11.57 -2.96
C THR A 161 0.75 10.71 -3.02
N VAL A 162 0.76 9.58 -2.33
CA VAL A 162 1.89 8.63 -2.32
C VAL A 162 1.39 7.27 -2.80
N THR A 163 2.04 6.72 -3.83
CA THR A 163 1.82 5.36 -4.33
C THR A 163 3.13 4.57 -4.33
N LEU A 164 3.16 3.46 -3.61
CA LEU A 164 4.32 2.58 -3.47
C LEU A 164 4.13 1.30 -4.31
N GLY A 165 5.07 1.04 -5.22
CA GLY A 165 5.13 -0.14 -6.07
C GLY A 165 6.22 -1.12 -5.64
N LEU A 166 5.84 -2.38 -5.42
CA LEU A 166 6.72 -3.44 -4.91
C LEU A 166 7.09 -4.44 -5.99
N GLY A 167 8.37 -4.49 -6.35
CA GLY A 167 8.92 -5.51 -7.23
C GLY A 167 9.09 -6.87 -6.55
N ARG A 168 9.59 -7.86 -7.29
CA ARG A 168 9.95 -9.16 -6.73
C ARG A 168 11.16 -9.06 -5.80
N VAL A 169 11.18 -9.95 -4.81
CA VAL A 169 12.35 -10.17 -3.96
C VAL A 169 13.23 -11.23 -4.62
N VAL A 170 14.47 -10.89 -4.95
CA VAL A 170 15.43 -11.83 -5.55
C VAL A 170 16.81 -11.65 -4.94
N GLU A 171 17.59 -12.73 -4.95
CA GLU A 171 19.00 -12.71 -4.55
C GLU A 171 19.79 -11.84 -5.52
N ARG A 172 20.55 -10.87 -4.98
CA ARG A 172 21.42 -9.98 -5.75
C ARG A 172 22.77 -9.82 -5.07
N PRO A 173 23.86 -9.63 -5.83
CA PRO A 173 25.12 -9.18 -5.26
C PRO A 173 24.95 -7.76 -4.69
N VAL A 174 25.36 -7.56 -3.44
CA VAL A 174 25.41 -6.27 -2.75
C VAL A 174 26.76 -6.11 -2.07
N VAL A 175 27.21 -4.87 -1.91
CA VAL A 175 28.44 -4.58 -1.16
C VAL A 175 28.08 -4.35 0.30
N ARG A 176 28.72 -5.08 1.22
CA ARG A 176 28.67 -4.85 2.67
C ARG A 176 30.10 -4.89 3.21
N ASP A 177 30.50 -3.86 3.94
CA ASP A 177 31.83 -3.75 4.55
C ASP A 177 32.98 -4.02 3.54
N GLY A 178 32.84 -3.51 2.33
CA GLY A 178 33.82 -3.69 1.24
C GLY A 178 33.80 -5.06 0.56
N GLN A 179 32.91 -5.98 0.96
CA GLN A 179 32.79 -7.32 0.38
C GLN A 179 31.51 -7.47 -0.44
N ILE A 180 31.59 -8.18 -1.58
CA ILE A 180 30.42 -8.58 -2.36
C ILE A 180 29.79 -9.79 -1.67
N VAL A 181 28.56 -9.63 -1.19
CA VAL A 181 27.75 -10.69 -0.59
C VAL A 181 26.44 -10.83 -1.34
N VAL A 182 25.84 -12.02 -1.32
CA VAL A 182 24.51 -12.24 -1.88
C VAL A 182 23.47 -11.91 -0.82
N ALA A 183 22.46 -11.12 -1.17
CA ALA A 183 21.36 -10.81 -0.27
C ALA A 183 20.02 -10.72 -1.01
N PRO A 184 18.90 -10.98 -0.30
CA PRO A 184 17.57 -10.75 -0.84
C PRO A 184 17.26 -9.26 -0.92
N VAL A 185 17.07 -8.80 -2.15
CA VAL A 185 16.80 -7.40 -2.50
C VAL A 185 15.43 -7.27 -3.14
N MET A 186 14.68 -6.25 -2.74
CA MET A 186 13.45 -5.81 -3.36
C MET A 186 13.61 -4.36 -3.77
N ARG A 187 13.14 -4.00 -4.97
CA ARG A 187 13.13 -2.60 -5.40
C ARG A 187 11.78 -1.97 -5.02
N LEU A 188 11.84 -0.85 -4.33
CA LEU A 188 10.72 0.03 -4.04
C LEU A 188 10.64 1.10 -5.13
N ASN A 189 9.42 1.43 -5.58
CA ASN A 189 9.19 2.48 -6.55
C ASN A 189 8.13 3.42 -5.96
N LEU A 190 8.43 4.71 -5.90
CA LEU A 190 7.52 5.72 -5.35
C LEU A 190 7.02 6.61 -6.48
N ALA A 191 5.71 6.72 -6.63
CA ALA A 191 5.08 7.79 -7.41
C ALA A 191 4.38 8.74 -6.45
N PHE A 192 4.56 10.04 -6.66
CA PHE A 192 3.96 11.05 -5.79
C PHE A 192 3.40 12.27 -6.54
N ASP A 193 2.46 12.97 -5.92
CA ASP A 193 1.86 14.19 -6.46
C ASP A 193 2.71 15.42 -6.12
N HIS A 194 3.46 15.92 -7.10
CA HIS A 194 4.32 17.10 -6.98
C HIS A 194 3.61 18.40 -6.61
N ARG A 195 2.27 18.42 -6.64
CA ARG A 195 1.49 19.56 -6.17
C ARG A 195 1.27 19.54 -4.66
N VAL A 196 1.58 18.42 -4.00
CA VAL A 196 1.39 18.22 -2.57
C VAL A 196 2.74 18.17 -1.86
N ILE A 197 3.68 17.35 -2.35
CA ILE A 197 5.03 17.21 -1.78
C ILE A 197 6.10 17.40 -2.86
N ASP A 198 7.29 17.81 -2.44
CA ASP A 198 8.45 17.92 -3.31
C ASP A 198 9.28 16.62 -3.35
N GLY A 199 10.40 16.65 -4.06
CA GLY A 199 11.30 15.50 -4.17
C GLY A 199 12.12 15.20 -2.92
N ALA A 200 12.31 16.19 -2.03
CA ALA A 200 13.04 15.99 -0.78
C ALA A 200 12.18 15.16 0.17
N GLU A 201 10.94 15.61 0.41
CA GLU A 201 9.98 14.90 1.25
C GLU A 201 9.70 13.47 0.75
N ALA A 202 9.55 13.30 -0.58
CA ALA A 202 9.37 11.99 -1.18
C ALA A 202 10.62 11.09 -1.03
N GLY A 203 11.81 11.68 -1.08
CA GLY A 203 13.08 10.99 -0.85
C GLY A 203 13.23 10.49 0.58
N ASP A 204 12.91 11.36 1.55
CA ASP A 204 12.96 11.05 2.98
C ASP A 204 11.99 9.91 3.31
N ILE A 205 10.74 9.98 2.86
CA ILE A 205 9.76 8.90 3.04
C ILE A 205 10.29 7.56 2.49
N LEU A 206 10.87 7.56 1.29
CA LEU A 206 11.37 6.32 0.68
C LEU A 206 12.59 5.77 1.43
N ALA A 207 13.48 6.64 1.90
CA ALA A 207 14.64 6.28 2.69
C ALA A 207 14.23 5.69 4.04
N GLU A 208 13.27 6.30 4.73
CA GLU A 208 12.77 5.82 6.01
C GLU A 208 11.99 4.50 5.89
N ILE A 209 11.20 4.31 4.82
CA ILE A 209 10.58 3.01 4.53
C ILE A 209 11.65 1.94 4.31
N ARG A 210 12.71 2.26 3.54
CA ARG A 210 13.83 1.35 3.32
C ARG A 210 14.49 0.99 4.65
N GLU A 211 14.82 1.97 5.48
CA GLU A 211 15.46 1.75 6.78
C GLU A 211 14.59 0.91 7.72
N SER A 212 13.30 1.21 7.81
CA SER A 212 12.34 0.42 8.59
C SER A 212 12.30 -1.05 8.14
N LEU A 213 12.36 -1.31 6.83
CA LEU A 213 12.38 -2.68 6.29
C LEU A 213 13.73 -3.37 6.44
N GLU A 214 14.84 -2.63 6.36
CA GLU A 214 16.17 -3.18 6.55
C GLU A 214 16.49 -3.48 8.01
N ASN A 215 15.85 -2.77 8.95
CA ASN A 215 15.99 -2.94 10.39
C ASN A 215 14.78 -3.63 11.05
N PHE A 216 13.91 -4.27 10.26
CA PHE A 216 12.67 -4.89 10.72
C PHE A 216 12.92 -5.91 11.86
N ALA A 217 12.63 -5.51 13.11
CA ALA A 217 12.90 -6.29 14.32
C ALA A 217 11.63 -6.59 15.12
N THR A 218 11.66 -7.66 15.90
CA THR A 218 10.48 -8.26 16.57
C THR A 218 9.89 -7.39 17.69
N GLU A 219 10.66 -6.49 18.31
CA GLU A 219 10.20 -5.68 19.46
C GLU A 219 9.35 -4.46 19.02
N GLU A 220 9.71 -3.77 17.94
CA GLU A 220 8.95 -2.64 17.37
C GLU A 220 7.62 -3.08 16.71
N VAL A 221 7.43 -4.37 16.49
CA VAL A 221 6.26 -4.96 15.81
C VAL A 221 5.18 -5.42 16.82
N ARG A 222 5.55 -5.54 18.11
CA ARG A 222 4.66 -5.99 19.19
C ARG A 222 4.10 -4.86 20.07
N ALA A 223 4.60 -3.63 19.90
CA ALA A 223 4.14 -2.42 20.58
C ALA A 223 3.15 -1.65 19.69
#